data_AF-A0A420E0J7-F1
#
_entry.id   AF-A0A420E0J7-F1
#
_cell.length_a   1.000
_cell.length_b   1.000
_cell.length_c   1.000
_cell.angle_alpha   90.00
_cell.angle_beta   90.00
_cell.angle_gamma   90.00
#
_symmetry.space_group_name_H-M   'P 1'
#
loop_
_entity.id
_entity.type
_entity.pdbx_description
1 polymer ?
#
loop_
_entity_poly.entity_id
_entity_poly.type
_entity_poly.pdbx_seq_one_letter_code
_entity_poly.pdbx_strand_id
1 'polypeptide(L)'
;MRTIKNAMILTLVVCVNVFFTSCSSDDTPQDTLIGKWQILKDVASNGEEYELTECEKKGIVEFKSDNTYKDVSYEVNMNEECVSYISEGTWKDKGNNTLGVTYEGTTNDVKYYFVDGNLKVMTKEEGVEIGYTIYKKI
;
A
#
# COMPACT_ATOMS: atom_id res chain seq x y z
N MET A 1 55.02 37.47 29.43
CA MET A 1 55.98 37.11 28.36
C MET A 1 56.60 35.76 28.71
N ARG A 2 56.50 34.78 27.79
CA ARG A 2 57.00 33.37 27.78
C ARG A 2 55.84 32.39 27.56
N THR A 3 55.82 31.49 26.59
CA THR A 3 56.57 31.23 25.35
C THR A 3 55.69 30.24 24.58
N ILE A 4 55.39 30.48 23.30
CA ILE A 4 54.82 29.49 22.39
C ILE A 4 55.99 28.82 21.65
N LYS A 5 55.97 27.48 21.51
CA LYS A 5 56.60 26.74 20.39
C LYS A 5 56.15 25.27 20.34
N ASN A 6 55.14 25.05 19.49
CA ASN A 6 55.05 24.09 18.37
C ASN A 6 54.96 22.56 18.55
N ALA A 7 54.10 22.02 17.66
CA ALA A 7 54.06 20.70 17.01
C ALA A 7 53.24 19.61 17.72
N MET A 8 52.01 19.34 17.27
CA MET A 8 51.62 18.51 16.10
C MET A 8 51.43 17.04 16.50
N ILE A 9 50.19 16.66 16.83
CA ILE A 9 49.68 15.30 16.60
C ILE A 9 48.40 15.42 15.79
N LEU A 10 48.52 14.94 14.56
CA LEU A 10 47.54 14.79 13.51
C LEU A 10 46.62 13.61 13.87
N THR A 11 45.35 13.87 14.17
CA THR A 11 44.34 12.80 14.19
C THR A 11 43.42 12.97 12.99
N LEU A 12 43.86 12.38 11.89
CA LEU A 12 43.05 12.11 10.71
C LEU A 12 42.03 11.03 11.08
N VAL A 13 40.76 11.42 11.28
CA VAL A 13 39.63 10.49 11.19
C VAL A 13 38.82 10.88 9.98
N VAL A 14 39.26 10.36 8.83
CA VAL A 14 38.42 10.16 7.67
C VAL A 14 37.68 8.85 7.91
N CYS A 15 36.35 8.90 7.99
CA CYS A 15 35.50 7.78 7.60
C CYS A 15 34.21 8.32 6.99
N VAL A 16 34.29 8.46 5.66
CA VAL A 16 33.27 8.05 4.68
C VAL A 16 31.87 8.65 4.85
N ASN A 17 31.59 9.63 4.00
CA ASN A 17 30.27 9.80 3.40
C ASN A 17 29.84 8.47 2.76
N VAL A 18 28.94 7.75 3.43
CA VAL A 18 28.05 6.82 2.77
C VAL A 18 26.67 7.42 2.78
N PHE A 19 26.34 7.98 1.62
CA PHE A 19 25.02 8.15 1.07
C PHE A 19 24.01 7.16 1.67
N PHE A 20 23.05 7.67 2.44
CA PHE A 20 21.70 7.12 2.37
C PHE A 20 20.83 8.11 1.60
N THR A 21 21.19 8.31 0.34
CA THR A 21 20.17 8.49 -0.70
C THR A 21 19.52 7.12 -0.89
N SER A 22 18.64 6.71 0.02
CA SER A 22 17.66 5.67 -0.28
C SER A 22 16.33 6.36 -0.60
N CYS A 23 16.38 7.22 -1.62
CA CYS A 23 15.23 7.41 -2.49
C CYS A 23 15.25 6.19 -3.42
N SER A 24 14.73 5.05 -2.95
CA SER A 24 14.52 3.93 -3.85
C SER A 24 13.18 4.16 -4.53
N SER A 25 13.31 4.47 -5.82
CA SER A 25 12.26 4.69 -6.80
C SER A 25 11.58 6.05 -6.72
N ASP A 26 11.91 6.87 -7.72
CA ASP A 26 11.15 8.03 -8.21
C ASP A 26 9.82 7.57 -8.87
N ASP A 27 9.30 6.40 -8.48
CA ASP A 27 7.99 5.94 -8.89
C ASP A 27 7.01 6.83 -8.16
N THR A 28 6.23 7.61 -8.89
CA THR A 28 5.12 8.32 -8.26
C THR A 28 4.25 7.29 -7.53
N PRO A 29 3.60 7.64 -6.40
CA PRO A 29 2.72 6.69 -5.71
C PRO A 29 1.69 6.05 -6.67
N GLN A 30 1.31 6.79 -7.72
CA GLN A 30 0.51 6.34 -8.84
C GLN A 30 1.15 5.17 -9.63
N ASP A 31 2.43 5.24 -9.98
CA ASP A 31 3.14 4.18 -10.70
C ASP A 31 3.30 2.92 -9.85
N THR A 32 3.48 3.09 -8.54
CA THR A 32 3.62 1.95 -7.61
C THR A 32 2.30 1.17 -7.45
N LEU A 33 1.17 1.88 -7.45
CA LEU A 33 -0.17 1.30 -7.29
C LEU A 33 -0.59 0.47 -8.50
N ILE A 34 -0.14 0.82 -9.70
CA ILE A 34 -0.47 0.09 -10.93
C ILE A 34 0.00 -1.37 -10.84
N GLY A 35 -0.91 -2.28 -11.20
CA GLY A 35 -0.70 -3.73 -11.16
C GLY A 35 -1.83 -4.49 -10.50
N LYS A 36 -1.61 -5.79 -10.30
CA LYS A 36 -2.55 -6.71 -9.67
C LYS A 36 -2.14 -7.01 -8.23
N TRP A 37 -3.13 -7.02 -7.35
CA TRP A 37 -2.95 -7.16 -5.92
C TRP A 37 -3.93 -8.21 -5.40
N GLN A 38 -3.40 -9.33 -4.91
CA GLN A 38 -4.19 -10.41 -4.32
C GLN A 38 -4.38 -10.18 -2.82
N ILE A 39 -5.57 -10.44 -2.29
CA ILE A 39 -5.83 -10.28 -0.87
C ILE A 39 -4.93 -11.21 -0.04
N LEU A 40 -4.30 -10.66 0.99
CA LEU A 40 -3.42 -11.38 1.92
C LEU A 40 -4.05 -11.51 3.30
N LYS A 41 -4.64 -10.42 3.80
CA LYS A 41 -5.24 -10.32 5.13
C LYS A 41 -6.35 -9.29 5.15
N ASP A 42 -7.32 -9.50 6.03
CA ASP A 42 -8.30 -8.48 6.41
C ASP A 42 -8.32 -8.33 7.93
N VAL A 43 -8.36 -7.10 8.43
CA VAL A 43 -8.14 -6.80 9.84
C VAL A 43 -9.16 -5.78 10.32
N ALA A 44 -9.87 -6.11 11.39
CA ALA A 44 -10.82 -5.24 12.06
C ALA A 44 -10.12 -4.09 12.81
N SER A 45 -10.88 -3.05 13.15
CA SER A 45 -10.37 -1.87 13.89
C SER A 45 -9.79 -2.19 15.27
N ASN A 46 -10.22 -3.30 15.89
CA ASN A 46 -9.67 -3.81 17.15
C ASN A 46 -8.33 -4.57 16.96
N GLY A 47 -7.86 -4.76 15.73
CA GLY A 47 -6.64 -5.48 15.37
C GLY A 47 -6.83 -6.99 15.16
N GLU A 48 -8.05 -7.51 15.25
CA GLU A 48 -8.36 -8.91 14.98
C GLU A 48 -8.31 -9.20 13.48
N GLU A 49 -7.60 -10.25 13.07
CA GLU A 49 -7.58 -10.70 11.67
C GLU A 49 -8.84 -11.52 11.38
N TYR A 50 -9.56 -11.17 10.31
CA TYR A 50 -10.65 -12.00 9.81
C TYR A 50 -10.08 -13.27 9.15
N GLU A 51 -10.67 -14.41 9.47
CA GLU A 51 -10.31 -15.68 8.83
C GLU A 51 -10.87 -15.74 7.42
N LEU A 52 -10.03 -15.40 6.43
CA LEU A 52 -10.37 -15.53 5.02
C LEU A 52 -10.41 -17.00 4.61
N THR A 53 -11.48 -17.39 3.94
CA THR A 53 -11.61 -18.68 3.27
C THR A 53 -10.62 -18.82 2.11
N GLU A 54 -10.38 -20.04 1.67
CA GLU A 54 -9.57 -20.30 0.46
C GLU A 54 -10.19 -19.72 -0.81
N CYS A 55 -11.50 -19.43 -0.79
CA CYS A 55 -12.18 -18.77 -1.89
C CYS A 55 -11.89 -17.27 -1.87
N GLU A 56 -12.11 -16.60 -0.73
CA GLU A 56 -11.88 -15.16 -0.58
C GLU A 56 -10.41 -14.78 -0.85
N LYS A 57 -9.45 -15.63 -0.46
CA LYS A 57 -8.01 -15.44 -0.76
C LYS A 57 -7.68 -15.34 -2.25
N LYS A 58 -8.58 -15.73 -3.15
CA LYS A 58 -8.43 -15.55 -4.60
C LYS A 58 -8.78 -14.14 -5.07
N GLY A 59 -9.32 -13.31 -4.18
CA GLY A 59 -9.70 -11.93 -4.46
C GLY A 59 -8.53 -11.12 -5.02
N ILE A 60 -8.76 -10.40 -6.12
CA ILE A 60 -7.75 -9.58 -6.79
C ILE A 60 -8.32 -8.20 -7.09
N VAL A 61 -7.56 -7.15 -6.76
CA VAL A 61 -7.77 -5.81 -7.29
C VAL A 61 -6.66 -5.45 -8.29
N GLU A 62 -7.03 -4.97 -9.47
CA GLU A 62 -6.13 -4.50 -10.51
C GLU A 62 -6.31 -3.00 -10.72
N PHE A 63 -5.26 -2.22 -10.48
CA PHE A 63 -5.19 -0.80 -10.84
C PHE A 63 -4.46 -0.66 -12.17
N LYS A 64 -5.11 -0.07 -13.18
CA LYS A 64 -4.56 0.08 -14.53
C LYS A 64 -4.07 1.50 -14.80
N SER A 65 -3.11 1.63 -15.71
CA SER A 65 -2.49 2.91 -16.09
C SER A 65 -3.45 3.88 -16.78
N ASP A 66 -4.62 3.41 -17.24
CA ASP A 66 -5.68 4.22 -17.85
C ASP A 66 -6.67 4.78 -16.81
N ASN A 67 -6.31 4.75 -15.53
CA ASN A 67 -7.14 5.18 -14.40
C ASN A 67 -8.43 4.35 -14.20
N THR A 68 -8.49 3.14 -14.75
CA THR A 68 -9.54 2.15 -14.41
C THR A 68 -9.05 1.15 -13.37
N TYR A 69 -9.98 0.61 -12.58
CA TYR A 69 -9.69 -0.53 -11.71
C TYR A 69 -10.68 -1.67 -11.97
N LYS A 70 -10.25 -2.88 -11.64
CA LYS A 70 -11.07 -4.08 -11.63
C LYS A 70 -10.87 -4.82 -10.31
N ASP A 71 -11.94 -5.03 -9.59
CA ASP A 71 -12.02 -5.90 -8.42
C ASP A 71 -12.70 -7.20 -8.82
N VAL A 72 -12.08 -8.33 -8.47
CA VAL A 72 -12.65 -9.66 -8.58
C VAL A 72 -12.66 -10.27 -7.20
N SER A 73 -13.83 -10.31 -6.56
CA SER A 73 -14.03 -11.02 -5.30
C SER A 73 -14.51 -12.44 -5.55
N TYR A 74 -14.32 -13.32 -4.57
CA TYR A 74 -14.69 -14.72 -4.66
C TYR A 74 -15.37 -15.15 -3.36
N GLU A 75 -16.55 -15.74 -3.46
CA GLU A 75 -17.31 -16.23 -2.31
C GLU A 75 -17.81 -17.66 -2.56
N VAL A 76 -18.09 -18.38 -1.47
CA VAL A 76 -18.66 -19.72 -1.54
C VAL A 76 -20.17 -19.61 -1.67
N ASN A 77 -20.74 -20.17 -2.74
CA ASN A 77 -22.19 -20.18 -2.95
C ASN A 77 -22.89 -21.30 -2.14
N MET A 78 -24.22 -21.41 -2.24
CA MET A 78 -25.00 -22.44 -1.53
C MET A 78 -24.66 -23.88 -1.93
N ASN A 79 -23.98 -24.09 -3.05
CA ASN A 79 -23.53 -25.40 -3.54
C ASN A 79 -22.06 -25.70 -3.16
N GLU A 80 -21.47 -24.90 -2.25
CA GLU A 80 -20.06 -25.00 -1.85
C GLU A 80 -19.06 -24.70 -2.99
N GLU A 81 -19.50 -24.02 -4.05
CA GLU A 81 -18.65 -23.64 -5.16
C GLU A 81 -18.09 -22.23 -4.97
N CYS A 82 -16.82 -22.05 -5.32
CA CYS A 82 -16.16 -20.76 -5.29
C CYS A 82 -16.51 -19.94 -6.55
N VAL A 83 -17.39 -18.95 -6.41
CA VAL A 83 -17.91 -18.11 -7.50
C VAL A 83 -17.32 -16.70 -7.44
N SER A 84 -17.08 -16.10 -8.60
CA SER A 84 -16.48 -14.76 -8.70
C SER A 84 -17.52 -13.66 -8.92
N TYR A 85 -17.31 -12.50 -8.31
CA TYR A 85 -18.04 -11.27 -8.58
C TYR A 85 -17.06 -10.22 -9.09
N ILE A 86 -17.47 -9.44 -10.10
CA ILE A 86 -16.61 -8.44 -10.73
C ILE A 86 -17.22 -7.06 -10.51
N SER A 87 -16.40 -6.15 -9.99
CA SER A 87 -16.68 -4.72 -9.93
C SER A 87 -15.62 -3.96 -10.71
N GLU A 88 -16.04 -3.00 -11.52
CA GLU A 88 -15.15 -2.17 -12.33
C GLU A 88 -15.50 -0.69 -12.13
N GLY A 89 -14.48 0.16 -12.17
CA GLY A 89 -14.66 1.59 -11.99
C GLY A 89 -13.40 2.37 -12.34
N THR A 90 -13.31 3.59 -11.82
CA THR A 90 -12.13 4.44 -12.01
C THR A 90 -11.46 4.77 -10.70
N TRP A 91 -10.17 5.08 -10.76
CA TRP A 91 -9.39 5.49 -9.61
C TRP A 91 -8.50 6.68 -9.94
N LYS A 92 -8.24 7.50 -8.93
CA LYS A 92 -7.35 8.65 -9.02
C LYS A 92 -6.57 8.81 -7.72
N ASP A 93 -5.25 8.86 -7.82
CA ASP A 93 -4.42 9.29 -6.70
C ASP A 93 -4.67 10.78 -6.43
N LYS A 94 -5.12 11.10 -5.22
CA LYS A 94 -5.36 12.47 -4.77
C LYS A 94 -4.17 13.02 -3.96
N GLY A 95 -3.09 12.25 -3.84
CA GLY A 95 -1.96 12.56 -2.99
C GLY A 95 -2.26 12.35 -1.50
N ASN A 96 -1.25 12.56 -0.65
CA ASN A 96 -1.36 12.37 0.80
C ASN A 96 -1.99 11.02 1.17
N ASN A 97 -1.57 9.95 0.48
CA ASN A 97 -2.04 8.58 0.72
C ASN A 97 -3.55 8.42 0.56
N THR A 98 -4.17 9.17 -0.36
CA THR A 98 -5.62 9.16 -0.59
C THR A 98 -5.92 8.73 -2.02
N LEU A 99 -6.70 7.67 -2.16
CA LEU A 99 -7.19 7.19 -3.43
C LEU A 99 -8.67 7.56 -3.56
N GLY A 100 -9.03 8.28 -4.61
CA GLY A 100 -10.43 8.46 -4.99
C GLY A 100 -10.86 7.31 -5.88
N VAL A 101 -11.76 6.46 -5.39
CA VAL A 101 -12.31 5.31 -6.11
C VAL A 101 -13.73 5.64 -6.52
N THR A 102 -14.06 5.49 -7.80
CA THR A 102 -15.39 5.79 -8.35
C THR A 102 -16.04 4.53 -8.90
N TYR A 103 -17.21 4.20 -8.35
CA TYR A 103 -18.06 3.09 -8.78
C TYR A 103 -19.50 3.60 -8.96
N GLU A 104 -20.14 3.23 -10.06
CA GLU A 104 -21.52 3.65 -10.40
C GLU A 104 -21.79 5.17 -10.23
N GLY A 105 -20.80 6.00 -10.58
CA GLY A 105 -20.88 7.46 -10.50
C GLY A 105 -20.68 8.06 -9.10
N THR A 106 -20.44 7.23 -8.08
CA THR A 106 -20.13 7.69 -6.72
C THR A 106 -18.64 7.55 -6.44
N THR A 107 -18.00 8.65 -6.01
CA THR A 107 -16.58 8.65 -5.62
C THR A 107 -16.43 8.59 -4.11
N ASN A 108 -15.65 7.62 -3.62
CA ASN A 108 -15.26 7.49 -2.22
C ASN A 108 -13.75 7.67 -2.07
N ASP A 109 -13.33 8.31 -0.98
CA ASP A 109 -11.92 8.51 -0.66
C ASP A 109 -11.45 7.48 0.37
N VAL A 110 -10.51 6.65 -0.05
CA VAL A 110 -9.89 5.62 0.81
C VAL A 110 -8.43 5.98 1.09
N LYS A 111 -7.96 5.63 2.29
CA LYS A 111 -6.54 5.78 2.64
C LYS A 111 -5.79 4.52 2.23
N TYR A 112 -4.58 4.69 1.72
CA TYR A 112 -3.74 3.55 1.34
C TYR A 112 -2.27 3.78 1.71
N TYR A 113 -1.55 2.69 1.96
CA TYR A 113 -0.15 2.70 2.34
C TYR A 113 0.58 1.51 1.71
N PHE A 114 1.88 1.64 1.47
CA PHE A 114 2.73 0.49 1.18
C PHE A 114 3.47 0.10 2.44
N VAL A 115 3.34 -1.17 2.86
CA VAL A 115 4.00 -1.73 4.04
C VAL A 115 4.68 -3.02 3.62
N ASP A 116 6.01 -3.07 3.71
CA ASP A 116 6.83 -4.22 3.30
C ASP A 116 6.53 -4.72 1.87
N GLY A 117 6.28 -3.78 0.94
CA GLY A 117 5.94 -4.08 -0.46
C GLY A 117 4.49 -4.54 -0.70
N ASN A 118 3.67 -4.62 0.36
CA ASN A 118 2.24 -4.92 0.27
C ASN A 118 1.40 -3.64 0.28
N LEU A 119 0.28 -3.65 -0.43
CA LEU A 119 -0.70 -2.57 -0.43
C LEU A 119 -1.63 -2.75 0.77
N LYS A 120 -1.68 -1.77 1.66
CA LYS A 120 -2.64 -1.69 2.76
C LYS A 120 -3.70 -0.65 2.41
N VAL A 121 -4.97 -1.04 2.38
CA VAL A 121 -6.11 -0.15 2.12
C VAL A 121 -6.98 -0.07 3.38
N MET A 122 -7.30 1.14 3.82
CA MET A 122 -8.13 1.38 5.00
C MET A 122 -9.61 1.28 4.64
N THR A 123 -10.36 0.50 5.42
CA THR A 123 -11.80 0.30 5.25
C THR A 123 -12.56 1.30 6.12
N LYS A 124 -13.55 1.97 5.52
CA LYS A 124 -14.40 2.91 6.23
C LYS A 124 -15.87 2.62 5.99
N GLU A 125 -16.66 2.78 7.03
CA GLU A 125 -18.12 2.77 6.99
C GLU A 125 -18.62 4.09 7.58
N GLU A 126 -19.45 4.82 6.82
CA GLU A 126 -19.94 6.16 7.20
C GLU A 126 -18.84 7.15 7.65
N GLY A 127 -17.63 7.01 7.10
CA GLY A 127 -16.47 7.85 7.42
C GLY A 127 -15.67 7.41 8.65
N VAL A 128 -16.12 6.39 9.37
CA VAL A 128 -15.42 5.78 10.50
C VAL A 128 -14.51 4.67 9.98
N GLU A 129 -13.25 4.64 10.42
CA GLU A 129 -12.33 3.54 10.10
C GLU A 129 -12.75 2.28 10.87
N ILE A 130 -13.10 1.23 10.12
CA ILE A 130 -13.57 -0.04 10.67
C ILE A 130 -12.55 -1.16 10.55
N GLY A 131 -11.46 -0.93 9.81
CA GLY A 131 -10.42 -1.93 9.59
C GLY A 131 -9.51 -1.58 8.43
N TYR A 132 -8.76 -2.56 7.95
CA TYR A 132 -7.96 -2.46 6.74
C TYR A 132 -7.70 -3.83 6.13
N THR A 133 -7.48 -3.82 4.82
CA THR A 133 -7.13 -5.02 4.05
C THR A 133 -5.69 -4.87 3.54
N ILE A 134 -4.90 -5.94 3.65
CA ILE A 134 -3.55 -6.03 3.07
C ILE A 134 -3.61 -6.89 1.81
N TYR A 135 -3.02 -6.40 0.74
CA TYR A 135 -2.89 -7.09 -0.53
C TYR A 135 -1.42 -7.24 -0.92
N LYS A 136 -1.10 -8.37 -1.53
CA LYS A 136 0.21 -8.69 -2.06
C LYS A 136 0.22 -8.53 -3.58
N LYS A 137 1.27 -7.91 -4.13
CA LYS A 137 1.45 -7.80 -5.58
C LYS A 137 1.67 -9.19 -6.23
N ILE A 138 1.05 -9.45 -7.38
CA ILE A 138 1.14 -10.71 -8.14
C ILE A 138 1.55 -10.50 -9.60
#